data_AF-A0A7V5FUM7-F1
#
_entry.id   AF-A0A7V5FUM7-F1
#
_cell.length_a   1.000
_cell.length_b   1.000
_cell.length_c   1.000
_cell.angle_alpha   90.00
_cell.angle_beta   90.00
_cell.angle_gamma   90.00
#
_symmetry.space_group_name_H-M   'P 1'
#
loop_
_entity.id
_entity.type
_entity.pdbx_description
1 polymer ?
#
loop_
_entity_poly.entity_id
_entity_poly.type
_entity_poly.pdbx_seq_one_letter_code
_entity_poly.pdbx_strand_id
1 'polypeptide(L)'
;MGEKQLEQFIKLSSLAAPVSRYRKYIGEFASASAVTAALAASCLESGQVPALLPGGHPISLEKNKKILILGLGEYITAMELYRP
;
A
#
# COMPACT_ATOMS: atom_id res chain seq x y z
N MET A 1 -1.60 -2.33 17.33
CA MET A 1 -0.57 -3.37 17.15
C MET A 1 0.08 -3.23 15.77
N GLY A 2 -0.70 -3.22 14.69
CA GLY A 2 -0.18 -3.03 13.32
C GLY A 2 0.68 -1.77 13.09
N GLU A 3 0.33 -0.61 13.64
CA GLU A 3 1.14 0.62 13.46
C GLU A 3 2.56 0.48 14.04
N LYS A 4 2.73 -0.19 15.19
CA LYS A 4 4.07 -0.44 15.76
C LYS A 4 4.90 -1.38 14.87
N GLN A 5 4.26 -2.39 14.28
CA GLN A 5 4.92 -3.28 13.31
C GLN A 5 5.30 -2.53 12.04
N LEU A 6 4.46 -1.61 11.56
CA LEU A 6 4.76 -0.76 10.40
C LEU A 6 5.97 0.15 10.66
N GLU A 7 5.99 0.84 11.81
CA GLU A 7 7.11 1.71 12.21
C GLU A 7 8.41 0.91 12.29
N GLN A 8 8.37 -0.28 12.89
CA GLN A 8 9.52 -1.17 12.99
C GLN A 8 9.97 -1.68 11.60
N PHE A 9 9.02 -2.04 10.74
CA PHE A 9 9.31 -2.46 9.37
C PHE A 9 9.99 -1.35 8.57
N ILE A 10 9.47 -0.11 8.62
CA ILE A 10 10.05 1.05 7.93
C ILE A 10 11.46 1.32 8.46
N LYS A 11 11.63 1.30 9.79
CA LYS A 11 12.93 1.51 10.44
C LYS A 11 13.97 0.47 10.02
N LEU A 12 13.59 -0.81 9.93
CA LEU A 12 14.51 -1.89 9.56
C LEU A 12 14.80 -1.95 8.06
N SER A 13 13.79 -1.70 7.23
CA SER A 13 13.93 -1.74 5.77
C SER A 13 14.60 -0.49 5.20
N SER A 14 14.66 0.61 5.95
CA SER A 14 15.07 1.93 5.46
C SER A 14 14.29 2.36 4.21
N LEU A 15 13.04 1.89 4.08
CA LEU A 15 12.22 2.10 2.91
C LEU A 15 11.74 3.56 2.86
N ALA A 16 12.24 4.32 1.90
CA ALA A 16 11.78 5.68 1.60
C ALA A 16 10.64 5.64 0.56
N ALA A 17 9.55 4.92 0.86
CA ALA A 17 8.38 4.84 0.00
C ALA A 17 7.17 5.54 0.63
N PRO A 18 6.31 6.20 -0.17
CA PRO A 18 5.04 6.72 0.32
C PRO A 18 4.16 5.60 0.89
N VAL A 19 3.66 5.79 2.10
CA VAL A 19 2.81 4.80 2.79
C VAL A 19 1.37 5.30 2.83
N SER A 20 0.44 4.50 2.34
CA SER A 20 -0.99 4.76 2.45
C SER A 20 -1.63 3.85 3.50
N ARG A 21 -2.49 4.42 4.36
CA ARG A 21 -3.23 3.69 5.39
C ARG A 21 -4.65 3.41 4.92
N TYR A 22 -4.79 2.42 4.05
CA TYR A 22 -6.03 2.11 3.32
C TYR A 22 -7.23 1.82 4.23
N ARG A 23 -7.03 1.20 5.40
CA ARG A 23 -8.10 0.93 6.39
C ARG A 23 -8.86 2.18 6.83
N LYS A 24 -8.23 3.36 6.79
CA LYS A 24 -8.92 4.63 7.09
C LYS A 24 -10.02 4.97 6.07
N TYR A 25 -9.96 4.38 4.88
CA TYR A 25 -10.88 4.64 3.78
C TYR A 25 -11.83 3.47 3.51
N ILE A 26 -11.38 2.22 3.73
CA ILE A 26 -12.15 1.01 3.39
C ILE A 26 -12.73 0.27 4.61
N GLY A 27 -12.37 0.66 5.84
CA GLY A 27 -12.80 -0.01 7.07
C GLY A 27 -12.05 -1.30 7.40
N GLU A 28 -12.50 -2.01 8.44
CA GLU A 28 -11.90 -3.27 8.92
C GLU A 28 -12.76 -4.48 8.54
N PHE A 29 -12.78 -4.81 7.24
CA PHE A 29 -13.49 -5.98 6.74
C PHE A 29 -12.53 -7.10 6.35
N ALA A 30 -13.02 -8.35 6.38
CA ALA A 30 -12.26 -9.51 5.88
C ALA A 30 -11.80 -9.35 4.42
N SER A 31 -12.55 -8.58 3.63
CA SER A 31 -12.25 -8.24 2.24
C SER A 31 -11.27 -7.07 2.07
N ALA A 32 -10.82 -6.42 3.15
CA ALA A 32 -9.96 -5.24 3.05
C ALA A 32 -8.66 -5.52 2.27
N SER A 33 -8.09 -6.73 2.40
CA SER A 33 -6.90 -7.14 1.62
C SER A 33 -7.21 -7.31 0.14
N ALA A 34 -8.35 -7.92 -0.21
CA ALA A 34 -8.79 -8.11 -1.60
C ALA A 34 -9.11 -6.77 -2.28
N VAL A 35 -9.81 -5.86 -1.58
CA VAL A 35 -10.09 -4.50 -2.06
C VAL A 35 -8.80 -3.71 -2.23
N THR A 36 -7.86 -3.82 -1.29
CA THR A 36 -6.54 -3.16 -1.42
C THR A 36 -5.77 -3.68 -2.64
N ALA A 37 -5.81 -4.98 -2.90
CA ALA A 37 -5.17 -5.59 -4.07
C ALA A 37 -5.79 -5.09 -5.38
N ALA A 38 -7.13 -5.07 -5.47
CA ALA A 38 -7.84 -4.56 -6.64
C ALA A 38 -7.55 -3.07 -6.88
N LEU A 39 -7.52 -2.27 -5.81
CA LEU A 39 -7.18 -0.84 -5.89
C LEU A 39 -5.74 -0.63 -6.37
N ALA A 40 -4.79 -1.41 -5.85
CA ALA A 40 -3.39 -1.35 -6.28
C ALA A 40 -3.24 -1.72 -7.76
N ALA A 41 -3.96 -2.76 -8.23
CA ALA A 41 -3.98 -3.13 -9.64
C ALA A 41 -4.53 -1.99 -10.52
N SER A 42 -5.62 -1.34 -10.09
CA SER A 42 -6.19 -0.18 -10.79
C SER A 42 -5.24 1.04 -10.81
N CYS A 43 -4.48 1.27 -9.73
CA CYS A 43 -3.45 2.31 -9.70
C CYS A 43 -2.33 2.01 -10.71
N LEU A 44 -1.86 0.76 -10.78
CA LEU A 44 -0.85 0.35 -11.77
C LEU A 44 -1.37 0.46 -13.21
N GLU A 45 -2.66 0.19 -13.44
CA GLU A 45 -3.28 0.35 -14.76
C GLU A 45 -3.42 1.82 -15.17
N SER A 46 -3.85 2.67 -14.25
CA SER A 46 -3.99 4.11 -14.50
C SER A 46 -2.67 4.87 -14.49
N GLY A 47 -1.57 4.25 -14.04
CA GLY A 47 -0.26 4.87 -13.93
C GLY A 47 -0.17 5.92 -12.82
N GLN A 48 -1.12 5.95 -11.89
CA GLN A 48 -1.16 6.93 -10.81
C GLN A 48 -1.82 6.39 -9.54
N VAL A 49 -1.32 6.84 -8.38
CA VAL A 49 -2.02 6.67 -7.11
C VAL A 49 -2.81 7.97 -6.83
N PRO A 50 -4.15 7.91 -6.69
CA PRO A 50 -4.97 9.09 -6.42
C PRO A 50 -4.52 9.82 -5.14
N ALA A 51 -4.54 11.16 -5.17
CA ALA A 51 -4.13 12.03 -4.05
C ALA A 51 -4.84 11.74 -2.71
N LEU A 52 -6.01 11.07 -2.77
CA LEU A 52 -6.77 10.64 -1.62
C LEU A 52 -6.02 9.61 -0.74
N LEU A 53 -5.02 8.91 -1.29
CA LEU A 53 -4.33 7.80 -0.63
C LEU A 53 -2.99 8.19 0.02
N PRO A 54 -2.19 9.13 -0.50
CA PRO A 54 -0.95 9.58 0.12
C PRO A 54 -0.99 11.10 0.38
N GLY A 55 -1.58 11.50 1.51
CA GLY A 55 -1.32 12.82 2.10
C GLY A 55 -1.57 14.07 1.23
N GLY A 56 -2.33 13.96 0.13
CA GLY A 56 -2.79 15.10 -0.67
C GLY A 56 -2.14 15.31 -2.05
N HIS A 57 -1.19 14.48 -2.48
CA HIS A 57 -0.59 14.61 -3.82
C HIS A 57 -0.69 13.33 -4.65
N PRO A 58 -1.08 13.40 -5.94
CA PRO A 58 -1.05 12.23 -6.81
C PRO A 58 0.39 11.74 -6.97
N ILE A 59 0.59 10.42 -6.85
CA ILE A 59 1.91 9.82 -7.10
C ILE A 59 1.89 9.19 -8.49
N SER A 60 2.75 9.66 -9.39
CA SER A 60 2.96 9.03 -10.69
C SER A 60 3.62 7.66 -10.52
N LEU A 61 2.99 6.62 -11.06
CA LEU A 61 3.52 5.27 -11.16
C LEU A 61 4.16 5.08 -12.54
N GLU A 62 5.22 5.87 -12.84
CA GLU A 62 6.01 5.73 -14.06
C GLU A 62 6.60 4.31 -14.23
N LYS A 63 7.17 4.03 -15.41
CA LYS A 63 7.77 2.72 -15.73
C LYS A 63 8.68 2.22 -14.58
N ASN A 64 8.47 0.96 -14.18
CA ASN A 64 9.16 0.24 -13.09
C ASN A 64 8.73 0.57 -11.66
N LYS A 65 7.69 1.38 -11.44
CA LYS A 65 7.11 1.54 -10.10
C LYS A 65 6.32 0.29 -9.70
N LYS A 66 6.50 -0.13 -8.45
CA LYS A 66 5.83 -1.28 -7.85
C LYS A 66 5.01 -0.84 -6.65
N ILE A 67 3.98 -1.61 -6.33
CA ILE A 67 3.19 -1.42 -5.12
C ILE A 67 3.46 -2.59 -4.18
N LEU A 68 3.74 -2.27 -2.92
CA LEU A 68 3.89 -3.25 -1.85
C LEU A 68 2.68 -3.15 -0.91
N ILE A 69 1.95 -4.25 -0.75
CA ILE A 69 0.86 -4.37 0.22
C ILE A 69 1.39 -5.13 1.42
N LEU A 70 1.20 -4.58 2.63
CA LEU A 70 1.57 -5.21 3.89
C LEU A 70 0.34 -5.53 4.73
N GLY A 71 0.21 -6.80 5.14
CA GLY A 71 -0.74 -7.23 6.17
C GLY A 71 -0.03 -7.27 7.52
N LEU A 72 -0.53 -6.49 8.48
CA LEU A 72 0.08 -6.33 9.82
C LEU A 72 -0.84 -6.92 10.90
N GLY A 73 -1.09 -8.23 10.77
CA GLY A 73 -1.90 -9.00 11.72
C GLY A 73 -1.04 -9.67 12.79
N GLU A 74 -1.44 -10.87 13.21
CA GLU A 74 -0.61 -11.73 14.07
C GLU A 74 0.75 -12.03 13.41
N TYR A 75 0.74 -12.19 12.08
CA TYR A 75 1.92 -12.34 11.24
C TYR A 75 2.00 -11.20 10.22
N ILE A 76 3.22 -10.85 9.82
CA ILE A 76 3.46 -9.91 8.73
C ILE A 76 3.34 -10.67 7.41
N THR A 77 2.46 -10.22 6.54
CA THR A 77 2.36 -10.69 5.16
C THR A 77 2.69 -9.57 4.19
N ALA A 78 3.24 -9.93 3.02
CA ALA A 78 3.63 -8.97 2.00
C ALA A 78 3.21 -9.48 0.62
N MET A 79 2.71 -8.58 -0.22
CA MET A 79 2.37 -8.85 -1.62
C MET A 79 2.89 -7.72 -2.49
N GLU A 80 3.73 -8.08 -3.47
CA GLU A 80 4.22 -7.16 -4.50
C GLU A 80 3.28 -7.18 -5.71
N LEU A 81 2.93 -6.01 -6.22
CA LEU A 81 2.25 -5.85 -7.49
C LEU A 81 3.11 -4.98 -8.40
N TYR A 82 3.32 -5.44 -9.63
CA TYR A 82 4.04 -4.72 -10.67
C TYR A 82 3.39 -4.97 -12.02
N ARG A 83 3.60 -4.04 -12.95
CA ARG A 83 3.23 -4.18 -14.36
C ARG A 83 4.51 -4.08 -15.20
N PRO A 84 4.83 -5.10 -16.02
CA PRO A 84 6.01 -5.09 -16.90
C PRO A 84 5.87 -4.07 -18.04
#